data_AF-A0A953TU10-F1
#
_entry.id   AF-A0A953TU10-F1
#
_cell.length_a   1.000
_cell.length_b   1.000
_cell.length_c   1.000
_cell.angle_alpha   90.00
_cell.angle_beta   90.00
_cell.angle_gamma   90.00
#
_symmetry.space_group_name_H-M   'P 1'
#
loop_
_entity.id
_entity.type
_entity.pdbx_description
1 polymer ?
#
loop_
_entity_poly.entity_id
_entity_poly.type
_entity_poly.pdbx_seq_one_letter_code
_entity_poly.pdbx_strand_id
1 'polypeptide(L)'
;MLAVLVNRSYIQASSASLATDLARYGSGAQWRGVYYRGEKIGFTVSQTLQKDDGFELEEDGRLQMAMLGATTAATIHTTARVDASFALRSFEFSLDPGTGPVAVRGQVNGRHLALSVTTPSGTRNEERDLPEPPALSLNLSRKLANGGLVTGARYEWSIFDPATLRNAPVIVRVGKREFVPGVTTPIPATHVEMEYAGLRTTSWVTDTGEVLREESPMGLITVRETAEAARAMAVSRRTQVDMLRAAAVVPVGVTWRIDEPRDVRRIRLQLTNADLSGFDLNGVGQTFADSIVEIRDPQSFKAERADPDAAKYLAPEAFIESDAPEIIAESAIAARGATDVRDRAEKITRYVNAILDKKPTVSLPSAREVLRTRVGDCNEHTALYVAMARAQHIPSRIAVGMVYIHGAFYYHAWPEVYLDEGSNRGLWLPVDPTLNQFPADGTHLRLTRGGLEKQAMILPLIGKLKMRILDLELAPNSTPILVGKPPADLGPLAIPIPKRESCCLCKPAPPERPVRGR
;
A
#
# COMPACT_ATOMS: atom_id res chain seq x y z
N MET A 1 30.25 -13.78 -1.60
CA MET A 1 29.80 -14.65 -2.73
C MET A 1 28.53 -15.43 -2.41
N LEU A 2 28.34 -15.97 -1.19
CA LEU A 2 27.09 -16.65 -0.79
C LEU A 2 25.83 -15.77 -0.93
N ALA A 3 25.88 -14.50 -0.50
CA ALA A 3 24.75 -13.56 -0.63
C ALA A 3 24.35 -13.25 -2.10
N VAL A 4 25.30 -13.31 -3.04
CA VAL A 4 25.05 -13.09 -4.48
C VAL A 4 24.47 -14.35 -5.14
N LEU A 5 24.90 -15.54 -4.68
CA LEU A 5 24.36 -16.82 -5.13
C LEU A 5 22.93 -17.05 -4.61
N VAL A 6 22.65 -16.69 -3.36
CA VAL A 6 21.30 -16.74 -2.77
C VAL A 6 20.36 -15.78 -3.49
N ASN A 7 20.75 -14.52 -3.71
CA ASN A 7 19.91 -13.55 -4.42
C ASN A 7 19.63 -13.97 -5.89
N ARG A 8 20.62 -14.56 -6.59
CA ARG A 8 20.41 -15.12 -7.94
C ARG A 8 19.48 -16.34 -7.96
N SER A 9 19.58 -17.23 -6.97
CA SER A 9 18.77 -18.45 -6.93
C SER A 9 17.31 -18.19 -6.56
N TYR A 10 17.02 -17.22 -5.68
CA TYR A 10 15.65 -16.78 -5.38
C TYR A 10 14.97 -16.04 -6.55
N ILE A 11 15.71 -15.18 -7.27
CA ILE A 11 15.20 -14.53 -8.49
C ILE A 11 14.97 -15.56 -9.61
N GLN A 12 15.81 -16.59 -9.72
CA GLN A 12 15.62 -17.67 -10.69
C GLN A 12 14.44 -18.58 -10.33
N ALA A 13 14.27 -18.95 -9.05
CA ALA A 13 13.16 -19.79 -8.59
C ALA A 13 11.79 -19.11 -8.78
N SER A 14 11.67 -17.83 -8.41
CA SER A 14 10.45 -17.03 -8.62
C SER A 14 10.16 -16.77 -10.11
N SER A 15 11.19 -16.70 -10.96
CA SER A 15 10.99 -16.60 -12.41
C SER A 15 10.52 -17.91 -13.06
N ALA A 16 10.91 -19.06 -12.50
CA ALA A 16 10.52 -20.39 -12.98
C ALA A 16 9.09 -20.78 -12.55
N SER A 17 8.67 -20.42 -11.33
CA SER A 17 7.26 -20.57 -10.90
C SER A 17 6.35 -19.71 -11.76
N LEU A 18 6.68 -18.43 -11.94
CA LEU A 18 5.88 -17.53 -12.76
C LEU A 18 5.76 -17.99 -14.22
N ALA A 19 6.83 -18.48 -14.85
CA ALA A 19 6.73 -19.01 -16.22
C ALA A 19 5.79 -20.22 -16.32
N THR A 20 5.78 -21.07 -15.29
CA THR A 20 4.87 -22.22 -15.18
C THR A 20 3.43 -21.77 -14.96
N ASP A 21 3.22 -20.80 -14.06
CA ASP A 21 1.90 -20.24 -13.74
C ASP A 21 1.28 -19.55 -14.96
N LEU A 22 2.10 -18.83 -15.74
CA LEU A 22 1.64 -18.13 -16.94
C LEU A 22 1.37 -19.06 -18.13
N ALA A 23 1.83 -20.31 -18.11
CA ALA A 23 1.63 -21.27 -19.19
C ALA A 23 0.17 -21.75 -19.31
N ARG A 24 -0.65 -21.57 -18.25
CA ARG A 24 -2.08 -21.93 -18.25
C ARG A 24 -2.97 -20.97 -19.05
N TYR A 25 -2.46 -19.80 -19.42
CA TYR A 25 -3.23 -18.81 -20.16
C TYR A 25 -3.27 -19.14 -21.65
N GLY A 26 -4.49 -19.32 -22.16
CA GLY A 26 -4.76 -19.55 -23.57
C GLY A 26 -4.68 -18.29 -24.43
N SER A 27 -5.00 -18.42 -25.72
CA SER A 27 -5.01 -17.32 -26.69
C SER A 27 -6.05 -16.21 -26.38
N GLY A 28 -7.06 -16.51 -25.55
CA GLY A 28 -8.06 -15.55 -25.09
C GLY A 28 -7.65 -14.71 -23.88
N ALA A 29 -6.45 -14.92 -23.35
CA ALA A 29 -5.97 -14.22 -22.16
C ALA A 29 -5.76 -12.72 -22.42
N GLN A 30 -6.13 -11.91 -21.44
CA GLN A 30 -6.07 -10.46 -21.49
C GLN A 30 -4.82 -9.96 -20.77
N TRP A 31 -3.86 -9.47 -21.54
CA TRP A 31 -2.60 -8.92 -21.03
C TRP A 31 -2.71 -7.42 -20.85
N ARG A 32 -2.25 -6.90 -19.71
CA ARG A 32 -2.16 -5.46 -19.44
C ARG A 32 -0.79 -5.11 -18.89
N GLY A 33 -0.19 -4.05 -19.43
CA GLY A 33 0.97 -3.42 -18.80
C GLY A 33 0.51 -2.55 -17.62
N VAL A 34 1.30 -2.52 -16.54
CA VAL A 34 1.08 -1.70 -15.36
C VAL A 34 2.16 -0.63 -15.29
N TYR A 35 1.74 0.62 -15.16
CA TYR A 35 2.60 1.80 -15.21
C TYR A 35 2.36 2.69 -14.00
N TYR A 36 3.43 3.29 -13.48
CA TYR A 36 3.36 4.30 -12.44
C TYR A 36 4.10 5.56 -12.90
N ARG A 37 3.37 6.68 -13.02
CA ARG A 37 3.89 7.98 -13.49
C ARG A 37 4.70 7.89 -14.79
N GLY A 38 4.26 7.03 -15.71
CA GLY A 38 4.87 6.82 -17.02
C GLY A 38 5.91 5.70 -17.09
N GLU A 39 6.42 5.23 -15.94
CA GLU A 39 7.37 4.11 -15.90
C GLU A 39 6.64 2.78 -15.79
N LYS A 40 7.05 1.78 -16.58
CA LYS A 40 6.46 0.44 -16.51
C LYS A 40 6.95 -0.28 -15.27
N ILE A 41 6.02 -0.56 -14.36
CA ILE A 41 6.31 -1.25 -13.11
C ILE A 41 5.88 -2.71 -13.14
N GLY A 42 5.22 -3.19 -14.19
CA GLY A 42 4.80 -4.58 -14.23
C GLY A 42 3.79 -4.91 -15.31
N PHE A 43 3.11 -6.04 -15.10
CA PHE A 43 2.00 -6.48 -15.93
C PHE A 43 0.99 -7.30 -15.12
N THR A 44 -0.22 -7.42 -15.66
CA THR A 44 -1.20 -8.43 -15.26
C THR A 44 -1.63 -9.24 -16.48
N VAL A 45 -2.03 -10.48 -16.27
CA VAL A 45 -2.74 -11.31 -17.22
C VAL A 45 -3.98 -11.85 -16.55
N SER A 46 -5.10 -11.88 -17.27
CA SER A 46 -6.34 -12.45 -16.76
C SER A 46 -7.06 -13.29 -17.80
N GLN A 47 -7.89 -14.21 -17.32
CA GLN A 47 -8.82 -14.98 -18.15
C GLN A 47 -10.11 -15.29 -17.41
N THR A 48 -11.15 -15.60 -18.17
CA THR A 48 -12.47 -16.01 -17.66
C THR A 48 -12.78 -17.38 -18.25
N LEU A 49 -12.93 -18.37 -17.38
CA LEU A 49 -13.21 -19.75 -17.74
C LEU A 49 -14.68 -20.06 -17.40
N GLN A 50 -15.43 -20.54 -18.39
CA GLN A 50 -16.79 -21.06 -18.17
C GLN A 50 -16.72 -22.32 -17.29
N LYS A 51 -17.62 -22.43 -16.32
CA LYS A 51 -17.85 -23.63 -15.50
C LYS A 51 -19.35 -23.97 -15.53
N ASP A 52 -19.71 -25.17 -15.07
CA ASP A 52 -21.10 -25.64 -15.07
C ASP A 52 -22.03 -24.74 -14.23
N ASP A 53 -21.50 -24.13 -13.15
CA ASP A 53 -22.25 -23.33 -12.18
C ASP A 53 -21.96 -21.81 -12.26
N GLY A 54 -21.28 -21.36 -13.32
CA GLY A 54 -20.93 -19.96 -13.53
C GLY A 54 -19.57 -19.79 -14.18
N PHE A 55 -18.68 -19.03 -13.54
CA PHE A 55 -17.38 -18.69 -14.08
C PHE A 55 -16.26 -18.81 -13.03
N GLU A 56 -15.07 -19.09 -13.52
CA GLU A 56 -13.81 -18.93 -12.79
C GLU A 56 -13.03 -17.79 -13.43
N LEU A 57 -12.73 -16.77 -12.65
CA LEU A 57 -11.90 -15.64 -13.04
C LEU A 57 -10.51 -15.87 -12.49
N GLU A 58 -9.49 -15.72 -13.34
CA GLU A 58 -8.09 -15.83 -12.92
C GLU A 58 -7.34 -14.57 -13.32
N GLU A 59 -6.45 -14.13 -12.45
CA GLU A 59 -5.52 -13.04 -12.70
C GLU A 59 -4.17 -13.31 -12.05
N ASP A 60 -3.09 -13.20 -12.83
CA ASP A 60 -1.73 -13.12 -12.29
C ASP A 60 -1.12 -11.77 -12.59
N GLY A 61 -0.25 -11.32 -11.71
CA GLY A 61 0.50 -10.09 -11.88
C GLY A 61 1.95 -10.26 -11.46
N ARG A 62 2.81 -9.47 -12.10
CA ARG A 62 4.15 -9.20 -11.60
C ARG A 62 4.33 -7.70 -11.52
N LEU A 63 4.67 -7.22 -10.33
CA LEU A 63 4.99 -5.83 -10.07
C LEU A 63 6.43 -5.71 -9.62
N GLN A 64 7.06 -4.59 -9.95
CA GLN A 64 8.41 -4.22 -9.59
C GLN A 64 8.41 -2.74 -9.20
N MET A 65 8.63 -2.47 -7.93
CA MET A 65 8.49 -1.14 -7.34
C MET A 65 9.83 -0.71 -6.73
N ALA A 66 10.08 0.59 -6.78
CA ALA A 66 11.25 1.19 -6.18
C ALA A 66 10.87 2.03 -4.97
N MET A 67 11.47 1.71 -3.84
CA MET A 67 11.24 2.36 -2.56
C MET A 67 12.59 2.48 -1.86
N LEU A 68 12.87 3.62 -1.20
CA LEU A 68 14.13 3.90 -0.49
C LEU A 68 15.41 3.53 -1.26
N GLY A 69 15.40 3.67 -2.59
CA GLY A 69 16.53 3.31 -3.45
C GLY A 69 16.76 1.81 -3.69
N ALA A 70 15.88 0.94 -3.19
CA ALA A 70 15.88 -0.50 -3.50
C ALA A 70 14.70 -0.84 -4.44
N THR A 71 14.89 -1.85 -5.28
CA THR A 71 13.82 -2.37 -6.15
C THR A 71 13.36 -3.74 -5.64
N THR A 72 12.08 -3.88 -5.36
CA THR A 72 11.46 -5.14 -4.92
C THR A 72 10.43 -5.59 -5.94
N ALA A 73 10.44 -6.87 -6.29
CA ALA A 73 9.44 -7.47 -7.16
C ALA A 73 8.46 -8.27 -6.32
N ALA A 74 7.20 -8.28 -6.73
CA ALA A 74 6.16 -9.11 -6.14
C ALA A 74 5.35 -9.80 -7.23
N THR A 75 4.98 -11.05 -6.99
CA THR A 75 4.03 -11.77 -7.82
C THR A 75 2.69 -11.85 -7.10
N ILE A 76 1.63 -11.60 -7.85
CA ILE A 76 0.25 -11.63 -7.38
C ILE A 76 -0.48 -12.72 -8.14
N HIS A 77 -1.28 -13.50 -7.44
CA HIS A 77 -2.19 -14.48 -8.00
C HIS A 77 -3.56 -14.29 -7.39
N THR A 78 -4.61 -14.21 -8.20
CA THR A 78 -5.99 -14.13 -7.74
C THR A 78 -6.88 -15.06 -8.58
N THR A 79 -7.70 -15.84 -7.92
CA THR A 79 -8.79 -16.59 -8.54
C THR A 79 -10.11 -16.30 -7.83
N ALA A 80 -11.21 -16.30 -8.59
CA ALA A 80 -12.55 -16.12 -8.04
C ALA A 80 -13.55 -17.03 -8.74
N ARG A 81 -14.35 -17.77 -7.96
CA ARG A 81 -15.52 -18.50 -8.45
C ARG A 81 -16.74 -17.61 -8.27
N VAL A 82 -17.48 -17.45 -9.35
CA VAL A 82 -18.70 -16.62 -9.39
C VAL A 82 -19.82 -17.39 -10.06
N ASP A 83 -21.07 -17.04 -9.75
CA ASP A 83 -22.22 -17.57 -10.46
C ASP A 83 -22.41 -16.93 -11.86
N ALA A 84 -23.45 -17.34 -12.57
CA ALA A 84 -23.79 -16.80 -13.90
C ALA A 84 -24.07 -15.28 -13.91
N SER A 85 -24.38 -14.67 -12.75
CA SER A 85 -24.59 -13.23 -12.58
C SER A 85 -23.35 -12.48 -12.08
N PHE A 86 -22.20 -13.17 -12.04
CA PHE A 86 -20.94 -12.71 -11.45
C PHE A 86 -21.03 -12.37 -9.95
N ALA A 87 -21.96 -13.00 -9.20
CA ALA A 87 -21.95 -12.95 -7.75
C ALA A 87 -20.87 -13.87 -7.17
N LEU A 88 -20.11 -13.37 -6.19
CA LEU A 88 -18.95 -14.05 -5.62
C LEU A 88 -19.37 -15.25 -4.77
N ARG A 89 -18.73 -16.41 -4.98
CA ARG A 89 -18.90 -17.63 -4.18
C ARG A 89 -17.66 -17.94 -3.37
N SER A 90 -16.49 -17.86 -4.00
CA SER A 90 -15.22 -18.08 -3.33
C SER A 90 -14.09 -17.37 -4.06
N PHE A 91 -12.98 -17.20 -3.37
CA PHE A 91 -11.76 -16.66 -3.96
C PHE A 91 -10.50 -17.20 -3.29
N GLU A 92 -9.41 -17.10 -4.00
CA GLU A 92 -8.05 -17.27 -3.49
C GLU A 92 -7.20 -16.13 -4.00
N PHE A 93 -6.46 -15.50 -3.10
CA PHE A 93 -5.50 -14.44 -3.39
C PHE A 93 -4.16 -14.87 -2.82
N SER A 94 -3.07 -14.58 -3.52
CA SER A 94 -1.71 -14.79 -3.03
C SER A 94 -0.80 -13.65 -3.47
N LEU A 95 0.01 -13.15 -2.53
CA LEU A 95 1.07 -12.18 -2.77
C LEU A 95 2.39 -12.78 -2.31
N ASP A 96 3.37 -12.85 -3.22
CA ASP A 96 4.71 -13.32 -2.91
C ASP A 96 5.75 -12.24 -3.24
N PRO A 97 6.41 -11.64 -2.23
CA PRO A 97 7.54 -10.71 -2.42
C PRO A 97 8.87 -11.40 -2.78
N GLY A 98 8.88 -12.72 -2.97
CA GLY A 98 10.06 -13.55 -3.19
C GLY A 98 10.63 -14.18 -1.92
N THR A 99 10.03 -13.95 -0.76
CA THR A 99 10.42 -14.59 0.52
C THR A 99 9.47 -15.71 0.93
N GLY A 100 8.35 -15.89 0.22
CA GLY A 100 7.30 -16.86 0.48
C GLY A 100 5.91 -16.23 0.31
N PRO A 101 4.94 -16.96 -0.26
CA PRO A 101 3.61 -16.41 -0.51
C PRO A 101 2.81 -16.24 0.78
N VAL A 102 2.08 -15.13 0.87
CA VAL A 102 0.95 -14.98 1.78
C VAL A 102 -0.32 -15.18 0.97
N ALA A 103 -1.13 -16.16 1.37
CA ALA A 103 -2.36 -16.54 0.70
C ALA A 103 -3.59 -16.24 1.56
N VAL A 104 -4.65 -15.75 0.93
CA VAL A 104 -5.95 -15.46 1.54
C VAL A 104 -7.02 -16.19 0.75
N ARG A 105 -7.74 -17.11 1.39
CA ARG A 105 -8.87 -17.83 0.81
C ARG A 105 -10.16 -17.37 1.47
N GLY A 106 -11.22 -17.22 0.67
CA GLY A 106 -12.53 -16.86 1.18
C GLY A 106 -13.65 -17.70 0.59
N GLN A 107 -14.62 -18.04 1.43
CA GLN A 107 -15.88 -18.68 1.05
C GLN A 107 -17.04 -17.77 1.44
N VAL A 108 -17.93 -17.49 0.49
CA VAL A 108 -19.06 -16.58 0.65
C VAL A 108 -20.36 -17.37 0.62
N ASN A 109 -21.13 -17.31 1.70
CA ASN A 109 -22.48 -17.84 1.78
C ASN A 109 -23.45 -16.72 2.17
N GLY A 110 -24.05 -16.09 1.15
CA GLY A 110 -24.88 -14.90 1.34
C GLY A 110 -24.08 -13.76 1.95
N ARG A 111 -24.35 -13.43 3.22
CA ARG A 111 -23.65 -12.38 3.98
C ARG A 111 -22.51 -12.90 4.84
N HIS A 112 -22.36 -14.21 4.95
CA HIS A 112 -21.33 -14.82 5.78
C HIS A 112 -20.07 -15.06 4.94
N LEU A 113 -18.93 -14.58 5.43
CA LEU A 113 -17.62 -14.72 4.80
C LEU A 113 -16.69 -15.47 5.75
N ALA A 114 -16.30 -16.68 5.37
CA ALA A 114 -15.27 -17.46 6.04
C ALA A 114 -13.93 -17.24 5.33
N LEU A 115 -12.90 -16.84 6.08
CA LEU A 115 -11.56 -16.49 5.62
C LEU A 115 -10.52 -17.45 6.19
N SER A 116 -9.52 -17.76 5.38
CA SER A 116 -8.30 -18.45 5.81
C SER A 116 -7.09 -17.71 5.28
N VAL A 117 -6.27 -17.18 6.19
CA VAL A 117 -5.03 -16.47 5.89
C VAL A 117 -3.86 -17.40 6.19
N THR A 118 -3.11 -17.77 5.17
CA THR A 118 -1.95 -18.65 5.26
C THR A 118 -0.68 -17.87 4.96
N THR A 119 0.26 -17.91 5.88
CA THR A 119 1.62 -17.39 5.72
C THR A 119 2.60 -18.57 5.74
N PRO A 120 3.88 -18.40 5.37
CA PRO A 120 4.89 -19.46 5.51
C PRO A 120 5.00 -20.00 6.95
N SER A 121 4.58 -19.21 7.93
CA SER A 121 4.63 -19.57 9.34
C SER A 121 3.40 -20.35 9.83
N GLY A 122 2.26 -20.28 9.14
CA GLY A 122 1.04 -21.01 9.51
C GLY A 122 -0.25 -20.38 8.98
N THR A 123 -1.38 -20.98 9.35
CA THR A 123 -2.72 -20.61 8.87
C THR A 123 -3.60 -20.14 10.02
N ARG A 124 -4.36 -19.06 9.79
CA ARG A 124 -5.39 -18.54 10.70
C ARG A 124 -6.72 -18.43 9.98
N ASN A 125 -7.79 -18.84 10.65
CA ASN A 125 -9.15 -18.73 10.15
C ASN A 125 -9.91 -17.61 10.85
N GLU A 126 -10.81 -16.95 10.13
CA GLU A 126 -11.68 -15.90 10.63
C GLU A 126 -13.05 -16.01 9.95
N GLU A 127 -14.13 -15.69 10.66
CA GLU A 127 -15.48 -15.63 10.11
C GLU A 127 -16.04 -14.23 10.31
N ARG A 128 -16.80 -13.73 9.32
CA ARG A 128 -17.37 -12.38 9.32
C ARG A 128 -18.80 -12.39 8.80
N ASP A 129 -19.67 -11.70 9.52
CA ASP A 129 -21.00 -11.35 9.02
C ASP A 129 -20.97 -9.96 8.40
N LEU A 130 -21.30 -9.89 7.11
CA LEU A 130 -21.25 -8.67 6.32
C LEU A 130 -22.64 -8.02 6.23
N PRO A 131 -22.72 -6.70 6.01
CA PRO A 131 -24.00 -6.03 5.77
C PRO A 131 -24.67 -6.53 4.49
N GLU A 132 -23.88 -6.89 3.48
CA GLU A 132 -24.32 -7.41 2.19
C GLU A 132 -23.28 -8.36 1.58
N PRO A 133 -23.66 -9.21 0.60
CA PRO A 133 -22.70 -10.07 -0.10
C PRO A 133 -21.62 -9.25 -0.82
N PRO A 134 -20.32 -9.53 -0.60
CA PRO A 134 -19.25 -8.74 -1.19
C PRO A 134 -18.99 -9.13 -2.65
N ALA A 135 -18.48 -8.17 -3.43
CA ALA A 135 -17.79 -8.42 -4.68
C ALA A 135 -16.26 -8.33 -4.48
N LEU A 136 -15.47 -8.83 -5.42
CA LEU A 136 -14.06 -8.46 -5.56
C LEU A 136 -13.92 -7.42 -6.68
N SER A 137 -12.82 -6.67 -6.67
CA SER A 137 -12.44 -5.83 -7.81
C SER A 137 -12.35 -6.64 -9.11
N LEU A 138 -11.91 -7.90 -9.03
CA LEU A 138 -11.72 -8.80 -10.19
C LEU A 138 -13.03 -9.11 -10.94
N ASN A 139 -14.17 -9.29 -10.25
CA ASN A 139 -15.45 -9.60 -10.90
C ASN A 139 -16.33 -8.37 -11.16
N LEU A 140 -15.92 -7.18 -10.71
CA LEU A 140 -16.75 -5.97 -10.76
C LEU A 140 -17.10 -5.53 -12.18
N SER A 141 -16.11 -5.47 -13.08
CA SER A 141 -16.32 -5.03 -14.47
C SER A 141 -17.25 -5.97 -15.24
N ARG A 142 -17.14 -7.28 -14.99
CA ARG A 142 -18.00 -8.31 -15.59
C ARG A 142 -19.42 -8.25 -15.01
N LYS A 143 -19.56 -8.03 -13.70
CA LYS A 143 -20.86 -7.79 -13.05
C LYS A 143 -21.58 -6.58 -13.65
N LEU A 144 -20.86 -5.49 -13.88
CA LEU A 144 -21.38 -4.27 -14.55
C LEU A 144 -21.80 -4.53 -15.99
N ALA A 145 -20.97 -5.24 -16.76
CA ALA A 145 -21.26 -5.63 -18.14
C ALA A 145 -22.48 -6.54 -18.25
N ASN A 146 -22.64 -7.50 -17.34
CA ASN A 146 -23.81 -8.36 -17.25
C ASN A 146 -25.11 -7.57 -16.95
N GLY A 147 -24.99 -6.42 -16.27
CA GLY A 147 -26.08 -5.45 -16.08
C GLY A 147 -26.33 -4.51 -17.26
N GLY A 148 -25.59 -4.65 -18.36
CA GLY A 148 -25.78 -3.90 -19.61
C GLY A 148 -25.08 -2.54 -19.68
N LEU A 149 -24.25 -2.17 -18.70
CA LEU A 149 -23.51 -0.88 -18.67
C LEU A 149 -24.42 0.33 -18.99
N VAL A 150 -25.55 0.43 -18.27
CA VAL A 150 -26.55 1.49 -18.50
C VAL A 150 -25.93 2.88 -18.25
N THR A 151 -25.77 3.68 -19.30
CA THR A 151 -25.23 5.04 -19.20
C THR A 151 -26.02 5.90 -18.21
N GLY A 152 -25.32 6.58 -17.31
CA GLY A 152 -25.89 7.41 -16.25
C GLY A 152 -26.21 6.65 -14.96
N ALA A 153 -26.12 5.31 -14.95
CA ALA A 153 -26.39 4.53 -13.76
C ALA A 153 -25.35 4.77 -12.66
N ARG A 154 -25.81 4.74 -11.41
CA ARG A 154 -24.97 4.74 -10.21
C ARG A 154 -25.25 3.46 -9.43
N TYR A 155 -24.20 2.71 -9.12
CA TYR A 155 -24.25 1.54 -8.26
C TYR A 155 -23.48 1.80 -6.98
N GLU A 156 -23.93 1.17 -5.91
CA GLU A 156 -23.26 1.15 -4.61
C GLU A 156 -23.23 -0.30 -4.16
N TRP A 157 -22.03 -0.82 -3.94
CA TRP A 157 -21.79 -2.22 -3.57
C TRP A 157 -20.69 -2.30 -2.52
N SER A 158 -20.60 -3.41 -1.80
CA SER A 158 -19.46 -3.73 -0.97
C SER A 158 -18.40 -4.49 -1.77
N ILE A 159 -17.15 -4.01 -1.75
CA ILE A 159 -15.98 -4.76 -2.20
C ILE A 159 -15.29 -5.38 -0.99
N PHE A 160 -14.91 -6.66 -1.09
CA PHE A 160 -13.88 -7.26 -0.25
C PHE A 160 -12.53 -7.18 -0.96
N ASP A 161 -11.52 -6.64 -0.29
CA ASP A 161 -10.15 -6.59 -0.77
C ASP A 161 -9.29 -7.58 0.03
N PRO A 162 -8.80 -8.66 -0.60
CA PRO A 162 -8.00 -9.68 0.08
C PRO A 162 -6.60 -9.18 0.47
N ALA A 163 -6.07 -8.14 -0.18
CA ALA A 163 -4.76 -7.57 0.16
C ALA A 163 -4.82 -6.73 1.44
N THR A 164 -5.97 -6.13 1.75
CA THR A 164 -6.17 -5.35 2.98
C THR A 164 -7.07 -6.05 4.00
N LEU A 165 -7.62 -7.22 3.64
CA LEU A 165 -8.63 -7.96 4.40
C LEU A 165 -9.82 -7.09 4.81
N ARG A 166 -10.31 -6.20 3.93
CA ARG A 166 -11.41 -5.28 4.25
C ARG A 166 -12.61 -5.43 3.35
N ASN A 167 -13.77 -5.18 3.95
CA ASN A 167 -14.98 -4.81 3.23
C ASN A 167 -15.14 -3.29 3.26
N ALA A 168 -15.29 -2.67 2.09
CA ALA A 168 -15.57 -1.24 1.98
C ALA A 168 -16.55 -0.97 0.83
N PRO A 169 -17.39 0.07 0.97
CA PRO A 169 -18.30 0.47 -0.10
C PRO A 169 -17.50 0.96 -1.31
N VAL A 170 -18.00 0.61 -2.48
CA VAL A 170 -17.58 1.15 -3.77
C VAL A 170 -18.76 1.88 -4.40
N ILE A 171 -18.50 3.07 -4.92
CA ILE A 171 -19.48 3.79 -5.74
C ILE A 171 -19.02 3.67 -7.19
N VAL A 172 -19.88 3.13 -8.04
CA VAL A 172 -19.61 3.01 -9.48
C VAL A 172 -20.57 3.91 -10.26
N ARG A 173 -20.05 4.67 -11.21
CA ARG A 173 -20.81 5.54 -12.11
C ARG A 173 -20.52 5.16 -13.55
N VAL A 174 -21.57 4.83 -14.29
CA VAL A 174 -21.46 4.43 -15.69
C VAL A 174 -21.62 5.67 -16.58
N GLY A 175 -20.58 5.96 -17.33
CA GLY A 175 -20.50 7.07 -18.25
C GLY A 175 -20.96 6.74 -19.66
N LYS A 176 -20.49 7.54 -20.61
CA LYS A 176 -20.77 7.38 -22.04
C LYS A 176 -19.88 6.31 -22.65
N ARG A 177 -20.36 5.77 -23.77
CA ARG A 177 -19.59 4.87 -24.63
C ARG A 177 -18.72 5.69 -25.58
N GLU A 178 -17.48 5.27 -25.74
CA GLU A 178 -16.51 5.90 -26.64
C GLU A 178 -15.58 4.86 -27.28
N PHE A 179 -14.82 5.29 -28.29
CA PHE A 179 -13.84 4.45 -28.94
C PHE A 179 -12.47 4.66 -28.31
N VAL A 180 -11.92 3.62 -27.72
CA VAL A 180 -10.57 3.60 -27.14
C VAL A 180 -9.60 3.09 -28.19
N PRO A 181 -8.42 3.70 -28.37
CA PRO A 181 -7.39 3.16 -29.25
C PRO A 181 -7.02 1.73 -28.84
N GLY A 182 -7.26 0.75 -29.70
CA GLY A 182 -6.78 -0.62 -29.53
C GLY A 182 -5.45 -0.85 -30.24
N VAL A 183 -4.90 -2.06 -30.10
CA VAL A 183 -3.60 -2.44 -30.70
C VAL A 183 -3.63 -2.36 -32.23
N THR A 184 -4.77 -2.74 -32.83
CA THR A 184 -5.00 -2.80 -34.28
C THR A 184 -6.16 -1.90 -34.72
N THR A 185 -7.28 -1.93 -34.00
CA THR A 185 -8.48 -1.13 -34.29
C THR A 185 -9.00 -0.42 -33.04
N PRO A 186 -9.70 0.72 -33.17
CA PRO A 186 -10.43 1.32 -32.06
C PRO A 186 -11.47 0.33 -31.52
N ILE A 187 -11.53 0.18 -30.20
CA ILE A 187 -12.44 -0.73 -29.52
C ILE A 187 -13.51 0.11 -28.80
N PRO A 188 -14.81 -0.16 -29.00
CA PRO A 188 -15.85 0.53 -28.27
C PRO A 188 -15.83 0.09 -26.78
N ALA A 189 -15.78 1.06 -25.88
CA ALA A 189 -15.80 0.84 -24.44
C ALA A 189 -16.61 1.92 -23.72
N THR A 190 -17.22 1.53 -22.62
CA THR A 190 -17.96 2.42 -21.72
C THR A 190 -17.01 2.96 -20.66
N HIS A 191 -17.03 4.27 -20.49
CA HIS A 191 -16.31 4.95 -19.43
C HIS A 191 -16.97 4.63 -18.09
N VAL A 192 -16.21 4.10 -17.13
CA VAL A 192 -16.70 3.74 -15.79
C VAL A 192 -15.83 4.46 -14.77
N GLU A 193 -16.46 5.21 -13.88
CA GLU A 193 -15.78 5.81 -12.74
C GLU A 193 -16.10 5.01 -11.50
N MET A 194 -15.06 4.68 -10.73
CA MET A 194 -15.17 3.95 -9.49
C MET A 194 -14.57 4.77 -8.37
N GLU A 195 -15.24 4.85 -7.23
CA GLU A 195 -14.73 5.46 -6.01
C GLU A 195 -14.64 4.39 -4.91
N TYR A 196 -13.43 4.07 -4.49
CA TYR A 196 -13.14 3.06 -3.48
C TYR A 196 -12.05 3.56 -2.53
N ALA A 197 -12.29 3.46 -1.23
CA ALA A 197 -11.38 3.95 -0.20
C ALA A 197 -10.90 5.42 -0.43
N GLY A 198 -11.77 6.27 -0.97
CA GLY A 198 -11.48 7.68 -1.31
C GLY A 198 -10.62 7.89 -2.56
N LEU A 199 -10.23 6.81 -3.25
CA LEU A 199 -9.57 6.85 -4.54
C LEU A 199 -10.62 6.75 -5.64
N ARG A 200 -10.61 7.72 -6.55
CA ARG A 200 -11.43 7.70 -7.75
C ARG A 200 -10.61 7.12 -8.90
N THR A 201 -10.96 5.95 -9.42
CA THR A 201 -10.38 5.39 -10.63
C THR A 201 -11.31 5.57 -11.82
N THR A 202 -10.72 5.61 -13.00
CA THR A 202 -11.44 5.66 -14.27
C THR A 202 -11.03 4.49 -15.13
N SER A 203 -12.00 3.71 -15.60
CA SER A 203 -11.77 2.49 -16.37
C SER A 203 -12.59 2.51 -17.66
N TRP A 204 -12.04 1.94 -18.73
CA TRP A 204 -12.71 1.79 -20.02
C TRP A 204 -13.08 0.32 -20.22
N VAL A 205 -14.37 0.02 -20.14
CA VAL A 205 -14.89 -1.34 -20.03
C VAL A 205 -15.68 -1.71 -21.30
N THR A 206 -15.35 -2.84 -21.93
CA THR A 206 -16.11 -3.34 -23.10
C THR A 206 -17.49 -3.87 -22.70
N ASP A 207 -18.36 -4.12 -23.68
CA ASP A 207 -19.68 -4.74 -23.46
C ASP A 207 -19.60 -6.13 -22.81
N THR A 208 -18.46 -6.81 -22.92
CA THR A 208 -18.23 -8.10 -22.27
C THR A 208 -17.68 -7.95 -20.85
N GLY A 209 -17.24 -6.75 -20.46
CA GLY A 209 -16.64 -6.46 -19.14
C GLY A 209 -15.11 -6.55 -19.12
N GLU A 210 -14.45 -6.53 -20.28
CA GLU A 210 -12.99 -6.43 -20.36
C GLU A 210 -12.55 -4.98 -20.10
N VAL A 211 -11.53 -4.80 -19.24
CA VAL A 211 -10.95 -3.49 -18.97
C VAL A 211 -9.81 -3.23 -19.96
N LEU A 212 -10.00 -2.27 -20.87
CA LEU A 212 -9.01 -1.88 -21.87
C LEU A 212 -7.94 -0.95 -21.31
N ARG A 213 -8.34 -0.08 -20.39
CA ARG A 213 -7.51 0.93 -19.75
C ARG A 213 -8.10 1.23 -18.38
N GLU A 214 -7.24 1.54 -17.43
CA GLU A 214 -7.62 2.04 -16.11
C GLU A 214 -6.61 3.07 -15.63
N GLU A 215 -7.09 4.11 -14.96
CA GLU A 215 -6.29 5.21 -14.46
C GLU A 215 -6.65 5.54 -13.01
N SER A 216 -5.64 5.92 -12.23
CA SER A 216 -5.79 6.47 -10.89
C SER A 216 -5.15 7.87 -10.78
N PRO A 217 -5.66 8.73 -9.89
CA PRO A 217 -5.09 10.04 -9.56
C PRO A 217 -3.65 9.97 -9.04
N MET A 218 -3.22 8.82 -8.54
CA MET A 218 -1.86 8.59 -8.05
C MET A 218 -0.85 8.36 -9.19
N GLY A 219 -1.32 8.29 -10.44
CA GLY A 219 -0.48 8.05 -11.61
C GLY A 219 -0.27 6.56 -11.92
N LEU A 220 -0.99 5.66 -11.26
CA LEU A 220 -1.08 4.26 -11.67
C LEU A 220 -2.00 4.16 -12.89
N ILE A 221 -1.53 3.49 -13.94
CA ILE A 221 -2.26 3.24 -15.17
C ILE A 221 -2.10 1.77 -15.55
N THR A 222 -3.19 1.12 -15.94
CA THR A 222 -3.14 -0.17 -16.63
C THR A 222 -3.67 -0.03 -18.04
N VAL A 223 -3.02 -0.68 -19.01
CA VAL A 223 -3.41 -0.60 -20.42
C VAL A 223 -3.32 -1.97 -21.05
N ARG A 224 -4.31 -2.37 -21.84
CA ARG A 224 -4.30 -3.60 -22.63
C ARG A 224 -3.16 -3.56 -23.65
N GLU A 225 -2.36 -4.63 -23.64
CA GLU A 225 -1.19 -4.79 -24.51
C GLU A 225 -1.15 -6.21 -25.08
N THR A 226 -0.23 -6.48 -26.01
CA THR A 226 0.09 -7.86 -26.39
C THR A 226 0.86 -8.54 -25.25
N ALA A 227 0.90 -9.88 -25.24
CA ALA A 227 1.64 -10.62 -24.21
C ALA A 227 3.13 -10.26 -24.22
N GLU A 228 3.72 -10.05 -25.39
CA GLU A 228 5.13 -9.67 -25.56
C GLU A 228 5.37 -8.27 -25.00
N ALA A 229 4.53 -7.29 -25.36
CA ALA A 229 4.67 -5.93 -24.89
C ALA A 229 4.44 -5.83 -23.37
N ALA A 230 3.42 -6.51 -22.84
CA ALA A 230 3.11 -6.55 -21.41
C ALA A 230 4.28 -7.08 -20.58
N ARG A 231 4.88 -8.20 -21.01
CA ARG A 231 6.01 -8.83 -20.31
C ARG A 231 7.34 -8.11 -20.53
N ALA A 232 7.46 -7.31 -21.58
CA ALA A 232 8.64 -6.49 -21.82
C ALA A 232 8.74 -5.40 -20.74
N MET A 233 9.48 -5.71 -19.67
CA MET A 233 9.87 -4.70 -18.68
C MET A 233 10.81 -3.70 -19.37
N ALA A 234 10.42 -2.43 -19.38
CA ALA A 234 11.34 -1.39 -19.80
C ALA A 234 12.52 -1.39 -18.83
N VAL A 235 13.72 -1.74 -19.31
CA VAL A 235 14.97 -1.51 -18.56
C VAL A 235 15.28 -0.03 -18.62
N SER A 236 14.43 0.78 -18.01
CA SER A 236 14.69 2.18 -17.80
C SER A 236 15.75 2.28 -16.69
N ARG A 237 17.02 2.46 -17.07
CA ARG A 237 18.08 2.91 -16.15
C ARG A 237 17.83 4.36 -15.67
N ARG A 238 16.83 5.05 -16.21
CA ARG A 238 16.45 6.40 -15.82
C ARG A 238 15.47 6.32 -14.67
N THR A 239 16.00 6.58 -13.48
CA THR A 239 15.26 7.09 -12.32
C THR A 239 13.97 6.34 -12.04
N GLN A 240 14.08 5.13 -11.49
CA GLN A 240 12.94 4.57 -10.76
C GLN A 240 12.48 5.63 -9.75
N VAL A 241 11.27 6.15 -9.92
CA VAL A 241 10.70 7.15 -9.02
C VAL A 241 10.47 6.46 -7.69
N ASP A 242 11.25 6.82 -6.67
CA ASP A 242 11.06 6.34 -5.30
C ASP A 242 9.66 6.76 -4.83
N MET A 243 8.75 5.77 -4.71
CA MET A 243 7.35 6.02 -4.44
C MET A 243 7.13 6.72 -3.09
N LEU A 244 7.98 6.42 -2.11
CA LEU A 244 7.90 7.05 -0.79
C LEU A 244 8.30 8.52 -0.86
N ARG A 245 9.31 8.88 -1.65
CA ARG A 245 9.67 10.29 -1.90
C ARG A 245 8.58 11.03 -2.67
N ALA A 246 7.96 10.37 -3.64
CA ALA A 246 6.85 10.95 -4.40
C ALA A 246 5.59 11.22 -3.56
N ALA A 247 5.46 10.55 -2.41
CA ALA A 247 4.37 10.71 -1.46
C ALA A 247 4.70 11.66 -0.28
N ALA A 248 5.94 12.15 -0.18
CA ALA A 248 6.37 13.03 0.89
C ALA A 248 5.70 14.42 0.81
N VAL A 249 5.37 14.99 1.96
CA VAL A 249 4.81 16.35 2.06
C VAL A 249 5.87 17.29 2.60
N VAL A 250 6.31 18.21 1.74
CA VAL A 250 7.24 19.28 2.14
C VAL A 250 6.42 20.44 2.72
N PRO A 251 6.70 20.89 3.96
CA PRO A 251 6.02 22.05 4.52
C PRO A 251 6.20 23.31 3.67
N VAL A 252 5.12 24.04 3.44
CA VAL A 252 5.11 25.23 2.59
C VAL A 252 5.47 26.47 3.41
N GLY A 253 6.30 27.35 2.83
CA GLY A 253 6.56 28.68 3.39
C GLY A 253 7.63 28.72 4.48
N VAL A 254 8.39 27.64 4.67
CA VAL A 254 9.56 27.61 5.56
C VAL A 254 10.85 27.64 4.74
N THR A 255 11.78 28.52 5.13
CA THR A 255 13.15 28.58 4.59
C THR A 255 14.15 27.86 5.48
N TRP A 256 13.68 27.24 6.56
CA TRP A 256 14.46 26.49 7.53
C TRP A 256 13.94 25.07 7.64
N ARG A 257 14.77 24.17 8.14
CA ARG A 257 14.41 22.78 8.41
C ARG A 257 14.65 22.43 9.88
N ILE A 258 13.83 21.55 10.42
CA ILE A 258 14.11 20.86 11.68
C ILE A 258 15.30 19.92 11.39
N ASP A 259 16.41 20.08 12.12
CA ASP A 259 17.60 19.24 11.91
C ASP A 259 17.57 18.01 12.81
N GLU A 260 17.24 18.20 14.09
CA GLU A 260 17.05 17.14 15.07
C GLU A 260 15.56 17.08 15.50
N PRO A 261 14.75 16.17 14.93
CA PRO A 261 13.34 15.99 15.32
C PRO A 261 13.16 15.69 16.81
N ARG A 262 14.14 15.05 17.46
CA ARG A 262 14.09 14.73 18.89
C ARG A 262 14.11 15.95 19.80
N ASP A 263 14.52 17.11 19.27
CA ASP A 263 14.52 18.37 20.03
C ASP A 263 13.17 19.07 20.03
N VAL A 264 12.20 18.63 19.23
CA VAL A 264 10.89 19.26 19.12
C VAL A 264 10.07 18.99 20.38
N ARG A 265 9.77 20.06 21.13
CA ARG A 265 8.90 20.02 22.33
C ARG A 265 7.43 20.18 21.99
N ARG A 266 7.15 21.02 21.00
CA ARG A 266 5.80 21.25 20.47
C ARG A 266 5.86 21.72 19.03
N ILE A 267 4.97 21.23 18.19
CA ILE A 267 4.80 21.71 16.81
C ILE A 267 3.33 21.90 16.49
N ARG A 268 3.01 23.00 15.80
CA ARG A 268 1.66 23.27 15.26
C ARG A 268 1.72 23.28 13.75
N LEU A 269 0.88 22.46 13.13
CA LEU A 269 0.83 22.22 11.69
C LEU A 269 -0.56 22.54 11.16
N GLN A 270 -0.65 23.39 10.14
CA GLN A 270 -1.87 23.58 9.39
C GLN A 270 -1.94 22.54 8.26
N LEU A 271 -3.00 21.75 8.24
CA LEU A 271 -3.28 20.75 7.21
C LEU A 271 -4.35 21.27 6.25
N THR A 272 -4.08 21.29 4.95
CA THR A 272 -5.01 21.82 3.95
C THR A 272 -5.08 20.95 2.70
N ASN A 273 -6.09 21.20 1.87
CA ASN A 273 -6.26 20.57 0.56
C ASN A 273 -6.51 19.05 0.59
N ALA A 274 -7.00 18.53 1.72
CA ALA A 274 -7.46 17.16 1.88
C ALA A 274 -8.63 17.09 2.87
N ASP A 275 -9.53 16.12 2.69
CA ASP A 275 -10.59 15.81 3.65
C ASP A 275 -10.01 14.94 4.77
N LEU A 276 -10.19 15.39 6.01
CA LEU A 276 -9.66 14.76 7.22
C LEU A 276 -10.76 14.22 8.15
N SER A 277 -12.03 14.29 7.75
CA SER A 277 -13.19 13.95 8.59
C SER A 277 -13.22 12.50 9.09
N GLY A 278 -12.63 11.57 8.34
CA GLY A 278 -12.54 10.15 8.71
C GLY A 278 -11.28 9.75 9.49
N PHE A 279 -10.38 10.68 9.77
CA PHE A 279 -9.09 10.40 10.40
C PHE A 279 -9.14 10.53 11.92
N ASP A 280 -8.35 9.70 12.59
CA ASP A 280 -8.18 9.79 14.04
C ASP A 280 -6.98 10.71 14.31
N LEU A 281 -7.28 11.96 14.67
CA LEU A 281 -6.29 13.02 14.84
C LEU A 281 -6.16 13.55 16.28
N ASN A 282 -6.87 12.96 17.24
CA ASN A 282 -6.90 13.42 18.64
C ASN A 282 -6.41 12.36 19.64
N GLY A 283 -5.77 12.81 20.72
CA GLY A 283 -5.23 11.98 21.79
C GLY A 283 -3.76 11.59 21.59
N VAL A 284 -3.13 11.12 22.68
CA VAL A 284 -1.69 10.75 22.75
C VAL A 284 -0.80 11.96 22.43
N GLY A 285 -1.03 13.06 23.15
CA GLY A 285 -0.32 14.34 22.97
C GLY A 285 -0.55 15.06 21.64
N GLN A 286 -1.50 14.57 20.83
CA GLN A 286 -1.94 15.22 19.60
C GLN A 286 -3.34 15.81 19.79
N THR A 287 -3.55 17.03 19.31
CA THR A 287 -4.88 17.66 19.22
C THR A 287 -5.13 18.18 17.82
N PHE A 288 -6.39 18.17 17.37
CA PHE A 288 -6.81 18.66 16.07
C PHE A 288 -8.05 19.54 16.20
N ALA A 289 -7.92 20.81 15.80
CA ALA A 289 -9.01 21.78 15.75
C ALA A 289 -8.76 22.76 14.59
N ASP A 290 -9.81 23.12 13.86
CA ASP A 290 -9.76 24.12 12.77
C ASP A 290 -8.63 23.88 11.75
N SER A 291 -8.47 22.62 11.32
CA SER A 291 -7.40 22.20 10.39
C SER A 291 -5.97 22.35 10.94
N ILE A 292 -5.81 22.61 12.24
CA ILE A 292 -4.52 22.72 12.92
C ILE A 292 -4.31 21.49 13.80
N VAL A 293 -3.21 20.79 13.56
CA VAL A 293 -2.71 19.74 14.45
C VAL A 293 -1.65 20.34 15.37
N GLU A 294 -1.79 20.16 16.69
CA GLU A 294 -0.71 20.39 17.66
C GLU A 294 -0.20 19.04 18.16
N ILE A 295 1.12 18.84 18.13
CA ILE A 295 1.80 17.64 18.63
C ILE A 295 2.74 18.09 19.77
N ARG A 296 2.71 17.36 20.87
CA ARG A 296 3.59 17.56 22.03
C ARG A 296 4.57 16.40 22.16
N ASP A 297 5.74 16.72 22.66
CA ASP A 297 6.80 15.75 22.92
C ASP A 297 6.34 14.65 23.90
N PRO A 298 6.36 13.38 23.47
CA PRO A 298 6.03 12.22 24.31
C PRO A 298 6.83 12.09 25.60
N GLN A 299 8.04 12.67 25.69
CA GLN A 299 8.82 12.69 26.93
C GLN A 299 8.12 13.45 28.06
N SER A 300 7.21 14.37 27.72
CA SER A 300 6.49 15.20 28.68
C SER A 300 5.17 14.58 29.17
N PHE A 301 4.75 13.45 28.60
CA PHE A 301 3.46 12.83 28.92
C PHE A 301 3.43 12.35 30.37
N LYS A 302 2.24 12.43 30.97
CA LYS A 302 1.97 11.97 32.33
C LYS A 302 0.82 10.97 32.28
N ALA A 303 0.82 10.01 33.19
CA ALA A 303 -0.30 9.10 33.30
C ALA A 303 -1.58 9.83 33.69
N GLU A 304 -2.64 9.52 32.95
CA GLU A 304 -3.99 10.01 33.17
C GLU A 304 -4.86 8.86 33.71
N ARG A 305 -6.18 9.02 33.69
CA ARG A 305 -7.09 7.92 34.02
C ARG A 305 -6.82 6.75 33.06
N ALA A 306 -6.73 5.54 33.62
CA ALA A 306 -6.50 4.35 32.85
C ALA A 306 -7.53 4.17 31.72
N ASP A 307 -7.05 3.76 30.56
CA ASP A 307 -7.89 3.45 29.40
C ASP A 307 -8.59 2.10 29.64
N PRO A 308 -9.93 2.06 29.84
CA PRO A 308 -10.64 0.81 30.12
C PRO A 308 -10.55 -0.19 28.97
N ASP A 309 -10.26 0.30 27.76
CA ASP A 309 -10.16 -0.51 26.55
C ASP A 309 -8.75 -1.03 26.30
N ALA A 310 -7.74 -0.65 27.09
CA ALA A 310 -6.34 -1.01 26.83
C ALA A 310 -6.17 -2.53 26.66
N ALA A 311 -6.83 -3.33 27.50
CA ALA A 311 -6.72 -4.78 27.49
C ALA A 311 -7.10 -5.44 26.15
N LYS A 312 -7.95 -4.82 25.32
CA LYS A 312 -8.33 -5.37 23.99
C LYS A 312 -7.12 -5.46 23.06
N TYR A 313 -6.12 -4.59 23.26
CA TYR A 313 -4.89 -4.55 22.48
C TYR A 313 -3.82 -5.55 22.95
N LEU A 314 -4.23 -6.58 23.70
CA LEU A 314 -3.39 -7.75 24.01
C LEU A 314 -3.68 -8.93 23.08
N ALA A 315 -4.86 -8.96 22.44
CA ALA A 315 -5.27 -10.08 21.62
C ALA A 315 -4.42 -10.21 20.34
N PRO A 316 -4.12 -11.43 19.88
CA PRO A 316 -3.52 -11.64 18.57
C PRO A 316 -4.51 -11.30 17.46
N GLU A 317 -4.03 -10.76 16.34
CA GLU A 317 -4.83 -10.43 15.14
C GLU A 317 -4.08 -10.87 13.87
N ALA A 318 -4.73 -10.83 12.71
CA ALA A 318 -4.06 -11.18 11.46
C ALA A 318 -2.80 -10.32 11.29
N PHE A 319 -1.68 -10.95 10.92
CA PHE A 319 -0.35 -10.33 10.81
C PHE A 319 0.31 -9.86 12.12
N ILE A 320 -0.37 -9.99 13.27
CA ILE A 320 0.16 -9.72 14.62
C ILE A 320 -0.03 -10.97 15.46
N GLU A 321 0.72 -12.02 15.14
CA GLU A 321 0.61 -13.33 15.75
C GLU A 321 1.35 -13.40 17.11
N SER A 322 0.91 -12.58 18.06
CA SER A 322 1.54 -12.44 19.39
C SER A 322 1.47 -13.70 20.26
N ASP A 323 0.63 -14.66 19.91
CA ASP A 323 0.47 -15.97 20.55
C ASP A 323 1.38 -17.06 19.95
N ALA A 324 2.13 -16.74 18.89
CA ALA A 324 3.03 -17.69 18.26
C ALA A 324 4.23 -18.04 19.17
N PRO A 325 4.58 -19.33 19.32
CA PRO A 325 5.66 -19.76 20.21
C PRO A 325 7.00 -19.08 19.95
N GLU A 326 7.37 -18.85 18.68
CA GLU A 326 8.60 -18.16 18.31
C GLU A 326 8.58 -16.66 18.66
N ILE A 327 7.42 -16.00 18.56
CA ILE A 327 7.28 -14.58 18.96
C ILE A 327 7.38 -14.45 20.48
N ILE A 328 6.73 -15.36 21.21
CA ILE A 328 6.81 -15.41 22.68
C ILE A 328 8.25 -15.64 23.12
N ALA A 329 8.94 -16.61 22.52
CA ALA A 329 10.32 -16.93 22.85
C ALA A 329 11.27 -15.76 22.55
N GLU A 330 11.16 -15.16 21.36
CA GLU A 330 12.01 -14.02 20.97
C GLU A 330 11.73 -12.80 21.85
N SER A 331 10.47 -12.54 22.18
CA SER A 331 10.10 -11.42 23.03
C SER A 331 10.63 -11.57 24.46
N ALA A 332 10.65 -12.79 25.00
CA ALA A 332 11.28 -13.07 26.30
C ALA A 332 12.80 -12.84 26.28
N ILE A 333 13.47 -13.06 25.13
CA ILE A 333 14.89 -12.72 24.95
C ILE A 333 15.06 -11.21 24.97
N ALA A 334 14.25 -10.47 24.20
CA ALA A 334 14.32 -9.02 24.11
C ALA A 334 14.06 -8.33 25.46
N ALA A 335 13.08 -8.82 26.22
CA ALA A 335 12.68 -8.26 27.51
C ALA A 335 13.56 -8.71 28.71
N ARG A 336 14.61 -9.50 28.49
CA ARG A 336 15.41 -10.10 29.57
C ARG A 336 15.97 -9.06 30.53
N GLY A 337 15.82 -9.34 31.83
CA GLY A 337 16.31 -8.48 32.91
C GLY A 337 15.64 -7.11 32.99
N ALA A 338 14.47 -6.94 32.37
CA ALA A 338 13.69 -5.71 32.50
C ALA A 338 13.08 -5.59 33.91
N THR A 339 13.05 -4.37 34.41
CA THR A 339 12.62 -4.05 35.78
C THR A 339 11.14 -3.67 35.88
N ASP A 340 10.60 -3.03 34.84
CA ASP A 340 9.20 -2.61 34.76
C ASP A 340 8.66 -2.69 33.31
N VAL A 341 7.39 -2.29 33.12
CA VAL A 341 6.72 -2.30 31.81
C VAL A 341 7.40 -1.35 30.81
N ARG A 342 7.88 -0.19 31.28
CA ARG A 342 8.51 0.82 30.45
C ARG A 342 9.88 0.35 29.96
N ASP A 343 10.67 -0.23 30.83
CA ASP A 343 11.96 -0.85 30.53
C ASP A 343 11.79 -2.03 29.55
N ARG A 344 10.75 -2.88 29.74
CA ARG A 344 10.41 -3.91 28.75
C ARG A 344 10.10 -3.31 27.38
N ALA A 345 9.24 -2.29 27.34
CA ALA A 345 8.85 -1.65 26.09
C ALA A 345 10.05 -1.02 25.36
N GLU A 346 10.95 -0.35 26.08
CA GLU A 346 12.17 0.22 25.51
C GLU A 346 13.11 -0.86 24.97
N LYS A 347 13.39 -1.91 25.76
CA LYS A 347 14.27 -3.00 25.33
C LYS A 347 13.76 -3.68 24.06
N ILE A 348 12.46 -3.92 23.95
CA ILE A 348 11.85 -4.44 22.72
C ILE A 348 12.06 -3.46 21.56
N THR A 349 11.93 -2.15 21.78
CA THR A 349 12.15 -1.13 20.72
C THR A 349 13.57 -1.22 20.19
N ARG A 350 14.57 -1.27 21.09
CA ARG A 350 15.98 -1.38 20.72
C ARG A 350 16.27 -2.71 20.04
N TYR A 351 15.70 -3.80 20.55
CA TYR A 351 15.92 -5.14 20.03
C TYR A 351 15.40 -5.28 18.60
N VAL A 352 14.14 -4.90 18.35
CA VAL A 352 13.54 -4.96 17.00
C VAL A 352 14.35 -4.14 16.00
N ASN A 353 14.79 -2.93 16.38
CA ASN A 353 15.67 -2.12 15.53
C ASN A 353 16.99 -2.83 15.18
N ALA A 354 17.57 -3.53 16.14
CA ALA A 354 18.87 -4.17 15.98
C ALA A 354 18.82 -5.47 15.14
N ILE A 355 17.70 -6.20 15.18
CA ILE A 355 17.59 -7.49 14.49
C ILE A 355 17.06 -7.36 13.05
N LEU A 356 16.45 -6.23 12.68
CA LEU A 356 15.85 -6.03 11.37
C LEU A 356 16.74 -5.19 10.45
N ASP A 357 17.02 -5.74 9.27
CA ASP A 357 17.59 -4.97 8.17
C ASP A 357 16.51 -4.08 7.54
N LYS A 358 16.70 -2.76 7.60
CA LYS A 358 15.78 -1.79 6.97
C LYS A 358 15.87 -1.85 5.45
N LYS A 359 14.95 -2.57 4.82
CA LYS A 359 14.81 -2.67 3.36
C LYS A 359 13.33 -2.68 2.98
N PRO A 360 12.92 -1.94 1.93
CA PRO A 360 11.53 -1.95 1.50
C PRO A 360 11.07 -3.30 0.97
N THR A 361 9.90 -3.70 1.43
CA THR A 361 9.27 -4.99 1.13
C THR A 361 7.84 -4.73 0.64
N VAL A 362 7.45 -5.42 -0.43
CA VAL A 362 6.05 -5.41 -0.92
C VAL A 362 5.38 -6.65 -0.38
N SER A 363 5.14 -6.68 0.94
CA SER A 363 4.64 -7.85 1.66
C SER A 363 3.41 -7.52 2.50
N LEU A 364 2.70 -8.56 2.96
CA LEU A 364 1.78 -8.45 4.08
C LEU A 364 2.61 -8.67 5.36
N PRO A 365 2.68 -7.71 6.30
CA PRO A 365 3.70 -7.67 7.34
C PRO A 365 3.37 -8.62 8.51
N SER A 366 3.35 -9.93 8.25
CA SER A 366 3.17 -10.96 9.28
C SER A 366 4.34 -10.93 10.26
N ALA A 367 4.09 -10.70 11.55
CA ALA A 367 5.13 -10.61 12.57
C ALA A 367 6.02 -11.87 12.60
N ARG A 368 5.45 -13.06 12.40
CA ARG A 368 6.22 -14.31 12.33
C ARG A 368 7.15 -14.37 11.12
N GLU A 369 6.65 -13.94 9.96
CA GLU A 369 7.46 -13.89 8.74
C GLU A 369 8.57 -12.84 8.85
N VAL A 370 8.29 -11.70 9.47
CA VAL A 370 9.29 -10.66 9.75
C VAL A 370 10.38 -11.18 10.70
N LEU A 371 10.00 -11.89 11.77
CA LEU A 371 10.97 -12.51 12.68
C LEU A 371 11.88 -13.53 11.96
N ARG A 372 11.31 -14.31 11.04
CA ARG A 372 12.02 -15.32 10.26
C ARG A 372 12.98 -14.69 9.24
N THR A 373 12.51 -13.70 8.49
CA THR A 373 13.27 -13.08 7.39
C THR A 373 14.26 -12.02 7.86
N ARG A 374 13.96 -11.36 8.99
CA ARG A 374 14.75 -10.26 9.58
C ARG A 374 14.93 -9.06 8.64
N VAL A 375 13.99 -8.84 7.74
CA VAL A 375 14.03 -7.77 6.75
C VAL A 375 12.66 -7.09 6.70
N GLY A 376 12.66 -5.76 6.61
CA GLY A 376 11.44 -5.02 6.29
C GLY A 376 11.56 -3.52 6.52
N ASP A 377 10.46 -2.80 6.29
CA ASP A 377 10.37 -1.35 6.49
C ASP A 377 9.61 -0.98 7.75
N CYS A 378 9.04 0.23 7.81
CA CYS A 378 8.26 0.73 8.93
C CYS A 378 7.09 -0.19 9.32
N ASN A 379 6.49 -0.88 8.34
CA ASN A 379 5.37 -1.78 8.59
C ASN A 379 5.82 -3.04 9.31
N GLU A 380 6.86 -3.71 8.81
CA GLU A 380 7.41 -4.93 9.41
C GLU A 380 7.99 -4.68 10.81
N HIS A 381 8.72 -3.57 11.00
CA HIS A 381 9.23 -3.19 12.33
C HIS A 381 8.08 -2.98 13.33
N THR A 382 7.03 -2.29 12.89
CA THR A 382 5.87 -2.00 13.74
C THR A 382 5.08 -3.26 14.06
N ALA A 383 4.81 -4.11 13.07
CA ALA A 383 4.08 -5.36 13.25
C ALA A 383 4.82 -6.32 14.21
N LEU A 384 6.14 -6.52 13.99
CA LEU A 384 6.95 -7.36 14.86
C LEU A 384 7.01 -6.80 16.29
N TYR A 385 7.23 -5.49 16.44
CA TYR A 385 7.24 -4.86 17.77
C TYR A 385 5.91 -5.07 18.50
N VAL A 386 4.78 -4.78 17.85
CA VAL A 386 3.46 -4.92 18.48
C VAL A 386 3.21 -6.36 18.89
N ALA A 387 3.55 -7.35 18.04
CA ALA A 387 3.41 -8.76 18.39
C ALA A 387 4.27 -9.15 19.60
N MET A 388 5.54 -8.73 19.62
CA MET A 388 6.46 -8.97 20.74
C MET A 388 5.99 -8.28 22.04
N ALA A 389 5.53 -7.03 21.96
CA ALA A 389 5.02 -6.29 23.11
C ALA A 389 3.77 -6.95 23.71
N ARG A 390 2.81 -7.36 22.86
CA ARG A 390 1.62 -8.11 23.28
C ARG A 390 1.99 -9.45 23.94
N ALA A 391 2.99 -10.15 23.42
CA ALA A 391 3.51 -11.38 24.02
C ALA A 391 4.16 -11.17 25.41
N GLN A 392 4.51 -9.92 25.77
CA GLN A 392 5.00 -9.53 27.11
C GLN A 392 3.92 -8.85 27.95
N HIS A 393 2.65 -9.07 27.58
CA HIS A 393 1.47 -8.49 28.23
C HIS A 393 1.48 -6.96 28.25
N ILE A 394 2.04 -6.32 27.22
CA ILE A 394 2.02 -4.86 27.04
C ILE A 394 0.98 -4.54 25.96
N PRO A 395 -0.16 -3.92 26.31
CA PRO A 395 -1.16 -3.57 25.31
C PRO A 395 -0.58 -2.61 24.28
N SER A 396 -0.68 -2.95 23.01
CA SER A 396 0.03 -2.26 21.94
C SER A 396 -0.80 -2.19 20.67
N ARG A 397 -0.78 -1.05 19.99
CA ARG A 397 -1.54 -0.82 18.74
C ARG A 397 -0.70 -0.08 17.72
N ILE A 398 -1.09 -0.22 16.45
CA ILE A 398 -0.42 0.44 15.33
C ILE A 398 -0.99 1.85 15.16
N ALA A 399 -0.12 2.84 15.12
CA ALA A 399 -0.41 4.17 14.64
C ALA A 399 0.18 4.34 13.23
N VAL A 400 -0.56 5.04 12.38
CA VAL A 400 -0.13 5.33 11.00
C VAL A 400 -0.30 6.81 10.77
N GLY A 401 0.71 7.42 10.16
CA GLY A 401 0.73 8.85 9.95
C GLY A 401 1.95 9.28 9.18
N MET A 402 2.58 10.36 9.64
CA MET A 402 3.74 10.95 8.99
C MET A 402 4.80 11.34 10.00
N VAL A 403 6.07 11.16 9.65
CA VAL A 403 7.23 11.55 10.45
C VAL A 403 8.12 12.50 9.67
N TYR A 404 8.76 13.43 10.37
CA TYR A 404 9.63 14.39 9.72
C TYR A 404 11.04 13.83 9.54
N ILE A 405 11.48 13.69 8.29
CA ILE A 405 12.81 13.20 7.95
C ILE A 405 13.40 14.14 6.89
N HIS A 406 14.59 14.67 7.14
CA HIS A 406 15.38 15.44 6.16
C HIS A 406 14.62 16.55 5.39
N GLY A 407 13.71 17.28 6.05
CA GLY A 407 13.01 18.42 5.41
C GLY A 407 11.58 18.16 4.96
N ALA A 408 11.08 16.92 5.06
CA ALA A 408 9.74 16.58 4.63
C ALA A 408 9.07 15.58 5.59
N PHE A 409 7.74 15.56 5.58
CA PHE A 409 6.94 14.55 6.26
C PHE A 409 6.74 13.35 5.33
N TYR A 410 7.17 12.18 5.78
CA TYR A 410 7.02 10.90 5.06
C TYR A 410 5.99 10.03 5.76
N TYR A 411 5.20 9.29 4.98
CA TYR A 411 4.31 8.29 5.55
C TYR A 411 5.08 7.24 6.33
N HIS A 412 4.53 6.86 7.47
CA HIS A 412 5.19 5.98 8.42
C HIS A 412 4.17 5.28 9.31
N ALA A 413 4.55 4.11 9.80
CA ALA A 413 3.82 3.36 10.80
C ALA A 413 4.72 3.17 12.03
N TRP A 414 4.12 3.28 13.22
CA TRP A 414 4.83 3.09 14.48
C TRP A 414 3.90 2.52 15.57
N PRO A 415 4.44 1.85 16.60
CA PRO A 415 3.66 1.40 17.75
C PRO A 415 3.26 2.54 18.72
N GLU A 416 2.03 2.47 19.25
CA GLU A 416 1.65 3.08 20.54
C GLU A 416 1.53 1.97 21.59
N VAL A 417 2.23 2.10 22.72
CA VAL A 417 2.19 1.13 23.84
C VAL A 417 1.51 1.71 25.06
N TYR A 418 0.72 0.91 25.75
CA TYR A 418 0.07 1.31 26.99
C TYR A 418 0.98 1.00 28.18
N LEU A 419 1.38 2.04 28.89
CA LEU A 419 2.13 1.93 30.14
C LEU A 419 1.14 2.08 31.31
N ASP A 420 0.88 0.97 31.99
CA ASP A 420 0.12 0.96 33.24
C ASP A 420 1.04 1.39 34.40
N GLU A 421 0.70 2.50 35.07
CA GLU A 421 1.43 2.99 36.24
C GLU A 421 0.78 2.52 37.56
N GLY A 422 -0.26 1.69 37.49
CA GLY A 422 -1.07 1.29 38.63
C GLY A 422 -1.99 2.41 39.13
N SER A 423 -2.68 2.15 40.24
CA SER A 423 -3.61 3.12 40.86
C SER A 423 -4.67 3.67 39.89
N ASN A 424 -5.13 2.84 38.95
CA ASN A 424 -6.08 3.23 37.90
C ASN A 424 -5.58 4.38 37.01
N ARG A 425 -4.26 4.46 36.79
CA ARG A 425 -3.62 5.40 35.88
C ARG A 425 -2.74 4.71 34.85
N GLY A 426 -2.68 5.30 33.67
CA GLY A 426 -1.76 4.87 32.62
C GLY A 426 -1.66 5.90 31.50
N LEU A 427 -0.81 5.61 30.53
CA LEU A 427 -0.68 6.42 29.32
C LEU A 427 -0.32 5.57 28.11
N TRP A 428 -0.80 6.01 26.96
CA TRP A 428 -0.32 5.52 25.67
C TRP A 428 0.95 6.31 25.29
N LEU A 429 2.05 5.60 25.05
CA LEU A 429 3.34 6.15 24.66
C LEU A 429 3.66 5.74 23.21
N PRO A 430 3.84 6.68 22.28
CA PRO A 430 4.33 6.35 20.96
C PRO A 430 5.83 6.00 21.04
N VAL A 431 6.23 4.95 20.33
CA VAL A 431 7.62 4.47 20.24
C VAL A 431 7.90 4.15 18.78
N ASP A 432 9.16 4.19 18.35
CA ASP A 432 9.51 3.92 16.95
C ASP A 432 10.71 2.96 16.85
N PRO A 433 10.50 1.66 16.62
CA PRO A 433 11.57 0.70 16.40
C PRO A 433 12.28 0.88 15.06
N THR A 434 11.69 1.53 14.05
CA THR A 434 12.34 1.79 12.76
C THR A 434 13.36 2.92 12.85
N LEU A 435 13.08 3.94 13.66
CA LEU A 435 13.97 5.08 13.91
C LEU A 435 14.79 4.92 15.21
N ASN A 436 14.65 3.78 15.90
CA ASN A 436 15.28 3.51 17.19
C ASN A 436 14.97 4.60 18.23
N GLN A 437 13.69 4.93 18.43
CA GLN A 437 13.24 5.98 19.33
C GLN A 437 12.34 5.44 20.44
N PHE A 438 12.73 5.70 21.69
CA PHE A 438 11.90 5.49 22.87
C PHE A 438 12.00 6.73 23.79
N PRO A 439 10.91 7.48 24.00
CA PRO A 439 9.72 7.49 23.15
C PRO A 439 10.04 8.02 21.74
N ALA A 440 9.05 7.97 20.85
CA ALA A 440 9.07 8.65 19.55
C ALA A 440 9.22 10.17 19.71
N ASP A 441 9.72 10.86 18.69
CA ASP A 441 9.95 12.31 18.73
C ASP A 441 8.67 13.15 18.52
N GLY A 442 8.77 14.46 18.81
CA GLY A 442 7.67 15.43 18.72
C GLY A 442 7.20 15.78 17.30
N THR A 443 7.68 15.08 16.26
CA THR A 443 7.27 15.28 14.86
C THR A 443 6.37 14.16 14.31
N HIS A 444 6.04 13.16 15.10
CA HIS A 444 5.16 12.06 14.70
C HIS A 444 3.69 12.53 14.62
N LEU A 445 3.26 12.90 13.41
CA LEU A 445 1.88 13.28 13.12
C LEU A 445 1.06 12.03 12.84
N ARG A 446 0.20 11.64 13.78
CA ARG A 446 -0.71 10.52 13.59
C ARG A 446 -1.90 10.93 12.72
N LEU A 447 -2.21 10.09 11.74
CA LEU A 447 -3.41 10.22 10.90
C LEU A 447 -4.49 9.24 11.34
N THR A 448 -4.13 8.02 11.72
CA THR A 448 -5.07 6.98 12.10
C THR A 448 -4.43 5.92 12.99
N ARG A 449 -5.26 5.01 13.54
CA ARG A 449 -4.84 3.86 14.35
C ARG A 449 -5.48 2.58 13.82
N GLY A 450 -4.67 1.55 13.66
CA GLY A 450 -5.03 0.24 13.12
C GLY A 450 -3.96 -0.29 12.18
N GLY A 451 -4.13 -1.54 11.74
CA GLY A 451 -3.20 -2.22 10.84
C GLY A 451 -3.34 -1.76 9.39
N LEU A 452 -2.99 -2.66 8.45
CA LEU A 452 -3.05 -2.43 7.00
C LEU A 452 -4.40 -1.84 6.55
N GLU A 453 -5.49 -2.23 7.22
CA GLU A 453 -6.83 -1.80 6.90
C GLU A 453 -7.02 -0.27 7.01
N LYS A 454 -6.34 0.36 7.97
CA LYS A 454 -6.39 1.81 8.19
C LYS A 454 -5.33 2.54 7.37
N GLN A 455 -4.24 1.87 7.01
CA GLN A 455 -3.21 2.44 6.14
C GLN A 455 -3.77 2.82 4.76
N ALA A 456 -4.67 2.02 4.19
CA ALA A 456 -5.30 2.31 2.91
C ALA A 456 -6.05 3.66 2.88
N MET A 457 -6.53 4.14 4.04
CA MET A 457 -7.22 5.44 4.14
C MET A 457 -6.29 6.62 3.84
N ILE A 458 -4.98 6.43 3.85
CA ILE A 458 -3.99 7.47 3.57
C ILE A 458 -3.86 7.75 2.08
N LEU A 459 -4.16 6.76 1.22
CA LEU A 459 -3.94 6.87 -0.23
C LEU A 459 -4.55 8.14 -0.86
N PRO A 460 -5.79 8.57 -0.49
CA PRO A 460 -6.38 9.80 -1.01
C PRO A 460 -5.65 11.09 -0.63
N LEU A 461 -4.83 11.08 0.43
CA LEU A 461 -4.04 12.23 0.89
C LEU A 461 -2.79 12.45 0.01
N ILE A 462 -2.28 11.39 -0.62
CA ILE A 462 -1.06 11.43 -1.43
C ILE A 462 -1.21 12.42 -2.58
N GLY A 463 -0.30 13.39 -2.65
CA GLY A 463 -0.31 14.45 -3.67
C GLY A 463 -1.35 15.56 -3.46
N LYS A 464 -2.26 15.41 -2.49
CA LYS A 464 -3.29 16.42 -2.17
C LYS A 464 -2.97 17.19 -0.89
N LEU A 465 -2.58 16.49 0.17
CA LEU A 465 -2.32 17.09 1.48
C LEU A 465 -1.19 18.13 1.40
N LYS A 466 -1.46 19.32 1.91
CA LYS A 466 -0.46 20.38 2.09
C LYS A 466 -0.30 20.69 3.56
N MET A 467 0.95 20.90 3.98
CA MET A 467 1.32 21.25 5.35
C MET A 467 1.98 22.62 5.43
N ARG A 468 1.69 23.35 6.51
CA ARG A 468 2.43 24.56 6.89
C ARG A 468 2.75 24.50 8.38
N ILE A 469 4.00 24.77 8.75
CA ILE A 469 4.37 24.92 10.16
C ILE A 469 3.93 26.31 10.62
N LEU A 470 3.08 26.36 11.65
CA LEU A 470 2.58 27.61 12.24
C LEU A 470 3.40 28.04 13.45
N ASP A 471 3.84 27.07 14.26
CA ASP A 471 4.56 27.29 15.50
C ASP A 471 5.47 26.09 15.77
N LEU A 472 6.65 26.34 16.35
CA LEU A 472 7.65 25.33 16.66
C LEU A 472 8.40 25.72 17.92
N GLU A 473 8.33 24.85 18.92
CA GLU A 473 9.04 24.96 20.18
C GLU A 473 10.10 23.86 20.23
N LEU A 474 11.37 24.25 20.36
CA LEU A 474 12.50 23.34 20.45
C LEU A 474 13.06 23.31 21.87
N ALA A 475 13.82 22.26 22.18
CA ALA A 475 14.60 22.18 23.39
C ALA A 475 15.59 23.37 23.50
N PRO A 476 15.97 23.78 24.72
CA PRO A 476 16.97 24.82 24.90
C PRO A 476 18.27 24.47 24.17
N ASN A 477 18.87 25.45 23.48
CA ASN A 477 20.09 25.34 22.68
C ASN A 477 19.96 24.59 21.33
N SER A 478 18.76 24.20 20.92
CA SER A 478 18.52 23.69 19.56
C SER A 478 18.46 24.85 18.56
N THR A 479 19.11 24.71 17.40
CA THR A 479 19.12 25.74 16.34
C THR A 479 18.50 25.19 15.06
N PRO A 480 17.39 25.76 14.54
CA PRO A 480 16.87 25.40 13.23
C PRO A 480 17.83 25.91 12.15
N ILE A 481 18.16 25.07 11.15
CA ILE A 481 19.07 25.45 10.07
C ILE A 481 18.29 26.22 9.00
N LEU A 482 18.75 27.42 8.66
CA LEU A 482 18.32 28.16 7.47
C LEU A 482 18.85 27.47 6.21
N VAL A 483 17.96 26.99 5.34
CA VAL A 483 18.30 26.38 4.07
C VAL A 483 18.17 27.42 2.96
N GLY A 484 19.30 27.87 2.42
CA GLY A 484 19.35 28.74 1.26
C GLY A 484 19.14 27.99 -0.06
N LYS A 485 17.93 27.49 -0.33
CA LYS A 485 17.42 27.23 -1.70
C LYS A 485 15.95 26.79 -1.68
N PRO A 486 15.07 27.34 -2.53
CA PRO A 486 13.72 26.79 -2.68
C PRO A 486 13.76 25.36 -3.23
N PRO A 487 12.81 24.48 -2.86
CA PRO A 487 12.72 23.13 -3.39
C PRO A 487 12.52 23.15 -4.91
N ALA A 488 13.09 22.15 -5.59
CA ALA A 488 12.88 21.95 -7.02
C ALA A 488 11.38 21.76 -7.31
N ASP A 489 10.89 22.45 -8.33
CA ASP A 489 9.52 22.36 -8.81
C ASP A 489 9.19 20.89 -9.18
N LEU A 490 8.28 20.29 -8.41
CA LEU A 490 7.74 18.93 -8.64
C LEU A 490 6.41 18.98 -9.41
N GLY A 491 6.15 20.07 -10.14
CA GLY A 491 5.02 20.16 -11.06
C GLY A 491 4.94 18.93 -11.99
N PRO A 492 3.74 18.52 -12.41
CA PRO A 492 3.58 17.40 -13.32
C PRO A 492 4.36 17.70 -14.61
N LEU A 493 5.36 16.87 -14.90
CA LEU A 493 5.98 16.84 -16.22
C LEU A 493 4.86 16.52 -17.21
N ALA A 494 4.50 17.49 -18.05
CA ALA A 494 3.68 17.25 -19.23
C ALA A 494 4.52 16.41 -20.20
N ILE A 495 4.47 15.08 -20.07
CA ILE A 495 5.18 14.17 -20.97
C ILE A 495 4.27 13.89 -22.17
N PRO A 496 4.69 14.20 -23.40
CA PRO A 496 3.97 13.78 -24.59
C PRO A 496 4.07 12.25 -24.73
N ILE A 497 2.91 11.61 -24.94
CA ILE A 497 2.80 10.18 -25.24
C ILE A 497 3.60 9.88 -26.51
N PRO A 498 4.42 8.80 -26.55
CA PRO A 498 5.09 8.40 -27.77
C PRO A 498 4.06 8.06 -28.86
N LYS A 499 3.96 8.92 -29.87
CA LYS A 499 3.23 8.60 -31.11
C LYS A 499 4.02 7.53 -31.85
N ARG A 500 3.36 6.44 -32.25
CA ARG A 500 3.94 5.49 -33.22
C ARG A 500 4.32 6.27 -34.48
N GLU A 501 5.60 6.33 -34.80
CA GLU A 501 6.02 6.68 -36.15
C GLU A 501 5.46 5.60 -37.08
N SER A 502 4.54 6.00 -37.95
CA SER A 502 4.10 5.17 -39.06
C SER A 502 5.33 4.76 -39.87
N CYS A 503 5.55 3.44 -40.02
CA CYS A 503 6.52 2.89 -40.96
C CYS A 503 6.29 3.45 -42.36
N CYS A 504 7.06 4.47 -42.74
CA CYS A 504 7.18 4.93 -44.12
C CYS A 504 8.42 4.30 -44.76
N LEU A 505 8.33 3.01 -45.07
CA LEU A 505 9.19 2.37 -46.08
C LEU A 505 8.35 2.07 -47.32
N CYS A 506 7.95 3.14 -48.01
CA CYS A 506 7.53 3.13 -49.41
C CYS A 506 8.02 4.45 -50.02
N LYS A 507 9.29 4.49 -50.45
CA LYS A 507 9.77 5.55 -51.35
C LYS A 507 9.40 5.14 -52.78
N PRO A 508 8.66 5.95 -53.56
CA PRO A 508 8.62 5.80 -55.00
C PRO A 508 9.95 6.25 -55.61
N ALA A 509 10.43 5.54 -56.63
CA ALA A 509 11.60 5.90 -57.40
C ALA A 509 11.45 7.27 -58.08
N PRO A 510 12.54 8.06 -58.26
CA PRO A 510 12.47 9.35 -58.93
C PRO A 510 12.32 9.21 -60.45
N PRO A 511 11.65 10.15 -61.15
CA PRO A 511 11.48 10.09 -62.59
C PRO A 511 12.75 10.55 -63.32
N GLU A 512 13.10 9.84 -64.39
CA GLU A 512 14.16 10.19 -65.34
C GLU A 512 13.88 11.55 -66.01
N ARG A 513 14.90 12.41 -66.11
CA ARG A 513 14.87 13.64 -66.92
C ARG A 513 15.43 13.36 -68.32
N PRO A 514 14.86 13.95 -69.38
CA PRO A 514 15.33 13.77 -70.75
C PRO A 514 16.54 14.68 -71.02
N VAL A 515 17.57 14.13 -71.65
CA VAL A 515 18.69 14.90 -72.21
C VAL A 515 18.34 15.31 -73.65
N ARG A 516 18.08 16.61 -73.87
CA ARG A 516 18.24 17.25 -75.18
C ARG A 516 19.69 17.72 -75.30
N GLY A 517 20.28 17.46 -76.46
CA GLY A 517 21.72 17.52 -76.69
C GLY A 517 22.33 18.88 -76.99
N ARG A 518 23.63 18.82 -77.24
CA ARG A 518 24.36 19.46 -78.33
C ARG A 518 25.48 18.52 -78.77
#